data_AF-A0A534S3L8-F1
#
_entry.id   AF-A0A534S3L8-F1
#
_cell.length_a   1.000
_cell.length_b   1.000
_cell.length_c   1.000
_cell.angle_alpha   90.00
_cell.angle_beta   90.00
_cell.angle_gamma   90.00
#
_symmetry.space_group_name_H-M   'P 1'
#
loop_
_entity.id
_entity.type
_entity.pdbx_description
1 polymer ?
#
loop_
_entity_poly.entity_id
_entity_poly.type
_entity_poly.pdbx_seq_one_letter_code
_entity_poly.pdbx_strand_id
1 'polypeptide(L)'
;MKLPGFATREGTDRYRRRFDGKIPREHFRSMNGLWTSSIGIGTYLGNHDDATDKQYREAVVRAVESGCNVIDSAINYRCQRSERSIGTALKELATRGYGRDEVIVATKGGFLPFDGTPPSDPRSYFTKTFMDTGLAAAPDVVGGYHCMTPRYLSNQLDCSLRNLNLDCVDIYYLHNPESQLAKVAREEFDVRLLKAFEALEQAVASGKVRMYGTATWNAYRNPVDAKDYLSLAQV
;
A
#
# COMPACT_ATOMS: atom_id res chain seq x y z
N MET A 1 1.83 20.59 2.50
CA MET A 1 2.29 20.03 3.78
C MET A 1 1.77 18.59 3.90
N LYS A 2 2.56 17.67 4.45
CA LYS A 2 2.12 16.29 4.76
C LYS A 2 1.15 16.30 5.95
N LEU A 3 0.27 15.31 6.02
CA LEU A 3 -0.61 15.09 7.16
C LEU A 3 0.17 14.26 8.21
N PRO A 4 0.35 14.80 9.43
CA PRO A 4 1.06 14.09 10.48
C PRO A 4 0.20 12.98 11.10
N GLY A 5 0.86 12.02 11.73
CA GLY A 5 0.20 10.96 12.49
C GLY A 5 -0.28 9.78 11.65
N PHE A 6 -1.09 8.94 12.30
CA PHE A 6 -1.57 7.63 11.85
C PHE A 6 -2.88 7.31 12.57
N ALA A 7 -3.60 6.28 12.13
CA ALA A 7 -4.85 5.81 12.73
C ALA A 7 -4.65 5.46 14.20
N THR A 8 -5.50 5.99 15.09
CA THR A 8 -5.46 5.68 16.52
C THR A 8 -6.75 5.00 16.97
N ARG A 9 -6.72 4.34 18.12
CA ARG A 9 -7.92 3.76 18.72
C ARG A 9 -8.97 4.84 18.97
N GLU A 10 -8.55 5.97 19.52
CA GLU A 10 -9.40 7.11 19.85
C GLU A 10 -9.96 7.76 18.59
N GLY A 11 -9.14 7.96 17.55
CA GLY A 11 -9.56 8.53 16.28
C GLY A 11 -10.55 7.62 15.55
N THR A 12 -10.22 6.34 15.39
CA THR A 12 -11.14 5.38 14.74
C THR A 12 -12.43 5.16 15.53
N ASP A 13 -12.41 5.26 16.87
CA ASP A 13 -13.62 5.24 17.69
C ASP A 13 -14.47 6.50 17.49
N ARG A 14 -13.86 7.69 17.44
CA ARG A 14 -14.57 8.93 17.09
C ARG A 14 -15.20 8.81 15.71
N TYR A 15 -14.48 8.30 14.72
CA TYR A 15 -15.00 8.07 13.37
C TYR A 15 -16.27 7.22 13.38
N ARG A 16 -16.21 6.04 14.04
CA ARG A 16 -17.35 5.14 14.17
C ARG A 16 -18.57 5.85 14.77
N ARG A 17 -18.39 6.58 15.88
CA ARG A 17 -19.49 7.25 16.60
C ARG A 17 -20.20 8.32 15.77
N ARG A 18 -19.58 8.88 14.73
CA ARG A 18 -20.23 9.82 13.78
C ARG A 18 -21.44 9.20 13.06
N PHE A 19 -21.45 7.86 12.98
CA PHE A 19 -22.46 7.08 12.28
C PHE A 19 -23.45 6.39 13.22
N ASP A 20 -23.41 6.67 14.52
CA ASP A 20 -24.36 6.13 15.49
C ASP A 20 -25.81 6.47 15.07
N GLY A 21 -26.67 5.45 15.03
CA GLY A 21 -28.06 5.56 14.57
C GLY A 21 -28.24 5.72 13.05
N LYS A 22 -27.16 5.80 12.27
CA LYS A 22 -27.19 5.89 10.79
C LYS A 22 -26.73 4.62 10.10
N ILE A 23 -25.77 3.91 10.69
CA ILE A 23 -25.20 2.67 10.19
C ILE A 23 -25.26 1.61 11.31
N PRO A 24 -25.54 0.33 11.00
CA PRO A 24 -25.47 -0.75 11.99
C PRO A 24 -24.11 -0.79 12.69
N ARG A 25 -24.11 -1.02 14.01
CA ARG A 25 -22.87 -1.01 14.82
C ARG A 25 -21.88 -2.07 14.38
N GLU A 26 -22.39 -3.19 13.86
CA GLU A 26 -21.64 -4.35 13.35
C GLU A 26 -20.83 -4.03 12.10
N HIS A 27 -21.12 -2.91 11.43
CA HIS A 27 -20.30 -2.39 10.34
C HIS A 27 -18.89 -2.05 10.81
N PHE A 28 -18.71 -1.69 12.09
CA PHE A 28 -17.40 -1.36 12.64
C PHE A 28 -16.91 -2.44 13.60
N ARG A 29 -15.78 -3.06 13.28
CA ARG A 29 -15.17 -4.16 14.04
C ARG A 29 -13.85 -3.74 14.65
N SER A 30 -13.57 -4.20 15.85
CA SER A 30 -12.26 -4.00 16.47
C SER A 30 -11.24 -4.98 15.89
N MET A 31 -10.13 -4.45 15.37
CA MET A 31 -9.03 -5.25 14.84
C MET A 31 -7.72 -4.53 15.18
N ASN A 32 -6.76 -5.25 15.76
CA ASN A 32 -5.44 -4.73 16.16
C ASN A 32 -5.49 -3.41 16.95
N GLY A 33 -6.48 -3.26 17.83
CA GLY A 33 -6.67 -2.06 18.65
C GLY A 33 -7.32 -0.87 17.94
N LEU A 34 -7.72 -1.00 16.68
CA LEU A 34 -8.42 0.03 15.89
C LEU A 34 -9.88 -0.37 15.64
N TRP A 35 -10.74 0.61 15.34
CA TRP A 35 -12.06 0.36 14.77
C TRP A 35 -12.00 0.44 13.25
N THR A 36 -12.34 -0.67 12.59
CA THR A 36 -12.30 -0.83 11.13
C THR A 36 -13.70 -0.99 10.59
N SER A 37 -14.01 -0.26 9.52
CA SER A 37 -15.21 -0.49 8.72
C SER A 37 -15.16 -1.86 8.04
N SER A 38 -16.32 -2.51 7.91
CA SER A 38 -16.44 -3.83 7.29
C SER A 38 -16.25 -3.80 5.77
N ILE A 39 -16.27 -2.59 5.20
CA ILE A 39 -16.05 -2.29 3.79
C ILE A 39 -14.93 -1.24 3.72
N GLY A 40 -13.88 -1.56 2.97
CA GLY A 40 -12.85 -0.59 2.57
C GLY A 40 -13.00 -0.19 1.10
N ILE A 41 -12.37 0.92 0.73
CA ILE A 41 -12.27 1.33 -0.68
C ILE A 41 -10.94 0.83 -1.27
N GLY A 42 -11.04 -0.03 -2.29
CA GLY A 42 -9.90 -0.46 -3.09
C GLY A 42 -9.66 0.49 -4.25
N THR A 43 -8.38 0.76 -4.54
CA THR A 43 -8.00 1.80 -5.48
C THR A 43 -6.99 1.30 -6.51
N TYR A 44 -7.38 0.39 -7.40
CA TYR A 44 -6.46 -0.17 -8.42
C TYR A 44 -6.69 0.36 -9.85
N LEU A 45 -7.94 0.41 -10.30
CA LEU A 45 -8.29 0.50 -11.73
C LEU A 45 -8.59 1.93 -12.19
N GLY A 46 -8.47 2.17 -13.50
CA GLY A 46 -8.85 3.43 -14.16
C GLY A 46 -7.80 3.95 -15.13
N ASN A 47 -8.19 4.86 -16.02
CA ASN A 47 -7.28 5.48 -16.99
C ASN A 47 -6.20 6.33 -16.31
N HIS A 48 -5.16 6.74 -17.03
CA HIS A 48 -4.06 7.57 -16.51
C HIS A 48 -4.27 9.06 -16.80
N ASP A 49 -5.47 9.57 -16.54
CA ASP A 49 -5.87 10.96 -16.86
C ASP A 49 -6.44 11.71 -15.64
N ASP A 50 -6.49 13.04 -15.76
CA ASP A 50 -6.93 13.96 -14.71
C ASP A 50 -8.43 13.82 -14.40
N ALA A 51 -9.24 13.47 -15.40
CA ALA A 51 -10.67 13.25 -15.23
C ALA A 51 -10.95 12.04 -14.33
N THR A 52 -10.19 10.97 -14.52
CA THR A 52 -10.22 9.78 -13.67
C THR A 52 -9.69 10.10 -12.29
N ASP A 53 -8.57 10.83 -12.15
CA ASP A 53 -8.05 11.26 -10.84
C ASP A 53 -9.08 12.05 -10.02
N LYS A 54 -9.83 12.95 -10.68
CA LYS A 54 -10.92 13.69 -10.05
C LYS A 54 -11.99 12.77 -9.50
N GLN A 55 -12.47 11.83 -10.31
CA GLN A 55 -13.48 10.83 -9.89
C GLN A 55 -12.97 9.94 -8.77
N TYR A 56 -11.68 9.59 -8.82
CA TYR A 56 -11.01 8.78 -7.81
C TYR A 56 -10.98 9.45 -6.45
N ARG A 57 -10.55 10.73 -6.42
CA ARG A 57 -10.58 11.57 -5.22
C ARG A 57 -12.00 11.66 -4.66
N GLU A 58 -12.99 11.94 -5.52
CA GLU A 58 -14.39 12.05 -5.12
C GLU A 58 -14.94 10.75 -4.55
N ALA A 59 -14.56 9.59 -5.12
CA ALA A 59 -14.93 8.28 -4.61
C ALA A 59 -14.33 8.01 -3.21
N VAL A 60 -13.04 8.33 -2.99
CA VAL A 60 -12.38 8.19 -1.69
C VAL A 60 -13.04 9.08 -0.63
N VAL A 61 -13.26 10.36 -0.95
CA VAL A 61 -13.96 11.28 -0.05
C VAL A 61 -15.35 10.75 0.29
N ARG A 62 -16.13 10.33 -0.73
CA ARG A 62 -17.48 9.81 -0.53
C ARG A 62 -17.51 8.54 0.31
N ALA A 63 -16.56 7.63 0.11
CA ALA A 63 -16.46 6.40 0.88
C ALA A 63 -16.24 6.70 2.38
N VAL A 64 -15.32 7.62 2.69
CA VAL A 64 -15.05 8.05 4.07
C VAL A 64 -16.25 8.81 4.66
N GLU A 65 -16.97 9.62 3.88
CA GLU A 65 -18.21 10.25 4.35
C GLU A 65 -19.37 9.27 4.56
N SER A 66 -19.28 8.07 3.98
CA SER A 66 -20.31 7.03 4.04
C SER A 66 -19.98 5.91 5.04
N GLY A 67 -18.96 6.07 5.89
CA GLY A 67 -18.62 5.11 6.93
C GLY A 67 -17.56 4.08 6.54
N CYS A 68 -16.80 4.29 5.46
CA CYS A 68 -15.65 3.44 5.09
C CYS A 68 -14.34 4.14 5.48
N ASN A 69 -13.69 3.71 6.57
CA ASN A 69 -12.41 4.25 7.02
C ASN A 69 -11.16 3.45 6.62
N VAL A 70 -11.29 2.43 5.78
CA VAL A 70 -10.15 1.66 5.27
C VAL A 70 -9.93 2.01 3.80
N ILE A 71 -8.74 2.51 3.46
CA ILE A 71 -8.33 2.89 2.10
C ILE A 71 -7.16 2.01 1.70
N ASP A 72 -7.30 1.24 0.62
CA ASP A 72 -6.27 0.35 0.10
C ASP A 72 -5.73 0.82 -1.25
N SER A 73 -4.41 1.03 -1.33
CA SER A 73 -3.70 1.44 -2.54
C SER A 73 -2.44 0.59 -2.77
N ALA A 74 -1.64 0.92 -3.78
CA ALA A 74 -0.28 0.45 -4.00
C ALA A 74 0.47 1.47 -4.87
N ILE A 75 1.80 1.53 -4.74
CA ILE A 75 2.61 2.50 -5.49
C ILE A 75 2.51 2.33 -7.01
N ASN A 76 2.36 1.09 -7.49
CA ASN A 76 2.25 0.79 -8.92
C ASN A 76 0.86 1.07 -9.50
N TYR A 77 -0.16 1.30 -8.67
CA TYR A 77 -1.51 1.54 -9.15
C TYR A 77 -1.61 2.84 -9.92
N ARG A 78 -2.10 2.74 -11.16
CA ARG A 78 -2.25 3.84 -12.11
C ARG A 78 -0.98 4.68 -12.23
N CYS A 79 0.20 4.05 -12.33
CA CYS A 79 1.49 4.77 -12.44
C CYS A 79 1.69 5.79 -11.30
N GLN A 80 1.49 5.38 -10.04
CA GLN A 80 1.53 6.23 -8.84
C GLN A 80 0.41 7.27 -8.71
N ARG A 81 -0.47 7.45 -9.71
CA ARG A 81 -1.57 8.42 -9.65
C ARG A 81 -2.61 8.07 -8.58
N SER A 82 -2.79 6.79 -8.28
CA SER A 82 -3.73 6.33 -7.24
C SER A 82 -3.38 6.96 -5.88
N GLU A 83 -2.13 6.82 -5.45
CA GLU A 83 -1.66 7.39 -4.18
C GLU A 83 -1.75 8.92 -4.14
N ARG A 84 -1.46 9.59 -5.26
CA ARG A 84 -1.59 11.07 -5.37
C ARG A 84 -3.04 11.54 -5.27
N SER A 85 -3.95 10.79 -5.88
CA SER A 85 -5.39 11.05 -5.79
C SER A 85 -5.89 10.87 -4.36
N ILE A 86 -5.46 9.80 -3.68
CA ILE A 86 -5.75 9.57 -2.26
C ILE A 86 -5.14 10.68 -1.40
N GLY A 87 -3.89 11.09 -1.64
CA GLY A 87 -3.26 12.16 -0.88
C GLY A 87 -4.00 13.50 -1.00
N THR A 88 -4.60 13.77 -2.16
CA THR A 88 -5.50 14.92 -2.33
C THR A 88 -6.82 14.72 -1.57
N ALA A 89 -7.42 13.52 -1.64
CA ALA A 89 -8.65 13.18 -0.92
C ALA A 89 -8.48 13.30 0.60
N LEU A 90 -7.36 12.85 1.17
CA LEU A 90 -7.08 12.94 2.60
C LEU A 90 -6.99 14.40 3.09
N LYS A 91 -6.38 15.28 2.30
CA LYS A 91 -6.34 16.72 2.61
C LYS A 91 -7.74 17.35 2.58
N GLU A 92 -8.55 16.97 1.60
CA GLU A 92 -9.94 17.42 1.50
C GLU A 92 -10.80 16.89 2.66
N LEU A 93 -10.62 15.65 3.06
CA LEU A 93 -11.27 15.07 4.24
C LEU A 93 -10.88 15.82 5.52
N ALA A 94 -9.62 16.22 5.65
CA ALA A 94 -9.16 17.04 6.79
C ALA A 94 -9.88 18.40 6.85
N THR A 95 -10.12 19.07 5.71
CA THR A 95 -10.89 20.33 5.71
C THR A 95 -12.38 20.12 6.02
N ARG A 96 -12.89 18.90 5.82
CA ARG A 96 -14.26 18.48 6.16
C ARG A 96 -14.38 17.92 7.59
N GLY A 97 -13.32 17.99 8.39
CA GLY A 97 -13.33 17.58 9.80
C GLY A 97 -13.12 16.07 10.03
N TYR A 98 -12.61 15.34 9.03
CA TYR A 98 -12.15 13.96 9.20
C TYR A 98 -10.64 13.94 9.45
N GLY A 99 -10.24 13.47 10.64
CA GLY A 99 -8.85 13.46 11.07
C GLY A 99 -8.00 12.38 10.38
N ARG A 100 -6.69 12.60 10.25
CA ARG A 100 -5.76 11.55 9.79
C ARG A 100 -5.80 10.31 10.69
N ASP A 101 -6.05 10.50 11.98
CA ASP A 101 -6.15 9.44 12.98
C ASP A 101 -7.48 8.68 12.96
N GLU A 102 -8.43 9.11 12.14
CA GLU A 102 -9.74 8.48 11.95
C GLU A 102 -9.77 7.45 10.81
N VAL A 103 -8.80 7.52 9.89
CA VAL A 103 -8.72 6.71 8.67
C VAL A 103 -7.50 5.82 8.65
N ILE A 104 -7.66 4.62 8.11
CA ILE A 104 -6.63 3.60 7.97
C ILE A 104 -6.22 3.53 6.50
N VAL A 105 -4.96 3.84 6.23
CA VAL A 105 -4.38 3.88 4.88
C VAL A 105 -3.38 2.75 4.73
N ALA A 106 -3.69 1.84 3.81
CA ALA A 106 -2.81 0.77 3.37
C ALA A 106 -2.19 1.09 2.01
N THR A 107 -0.91 0.80 1.85
CA THR A 107 -0.25 0.78 0.53
C THR A 107 0.68 -0.41 0.40
N LYS A 108 1.25 -0.62 -0.78
CA LYS A 108 2.06 -1.80 -1.10
C LYS A 108 3.26 -1.40 -1.96
N GLY A 109 4.36 -2.12 -1.78
CA GLY A 109 5.55 -2.03 -2.63
C GLY A 109 6.07 -3.41 -3.02
N GLY A 110 6.85 -3.46 -4.10
CA GLY A 110 7.38 -4.71 -4.65
C GLY A 110 7.37 -4.67 -6.18
N PHE A 111 6.25 -4.24 -6.76
CA PHE A 111 6.15 -4.01 -8.20
C PHE A 111 6.83 -2.70 -8.62
N LEU A 112 7.55 -2.73 -9.74
CA LEU A 112 8.18 -1.58 -10.37
C LEU A 112 7.11 -0.65 -10.97
N PRO A 113 6.89 0.55 -10.40
CA PRO A 113 5.90 1.48 -10.92
C PRO A 113 6.46 2.29 -12.11
N PHE A 114 5.57 2.74 -12.98
CA PHE A 114 5.82 3.94 -13.80
C PHE A 114 5.42 5.20 -13.02
N ASP A 115 5.67 6.38 -13.59
CA ASP A 115 5.34 7.66 -12.98
C ASP A 115 4.38 8.47 -13.86
N GLY A 116 3.15 8.65 -13.37
CA GLY A 116 2.09 9.43 -14.00
C GLY A 116 1.41 8.70 -15.15
N THR A 117 2.15 8.25 -16.16
CA THR A 117 1.62 7.52 -17.31
C THR A 117 2.63 6.48 -17.78
N PRO A 118 2.20 5.43 -18.51
CA PRO A 118 3.14 4.53 -19.16
C PRO A 118 4.07 5.30 -20.12
N PRO A 119 5.40 5.16 -20.01
CA PRO A 119 6.34 5.81 -20.91
C PRO A 119 6.31 5.19 -22.31
N SER A 120 6.72 5.96 -23.33
CA SER A 120 6.87 5.46 -24.71
C SER A 120 7.95 4.38 -24.85
N ASP A 121 9.00 4.45 -24.01
CA ASP A 121 10.05 3.43 -23.90
C ASP A 121 10.17 2.93 -22.44
N PRO A 122 9.42 1.89 -22.07
CA PRO A 122 9.48 1.29 -20.74
C PRO A 122 10.86 0.79 -20.35
N ARG A 123 11.66 0.27 -21.30
CA ARG A 123 12.97 -0.29 -20.99
C ARG A 123 13.94 0.81 -20.58
N SER A 124 14.01 1.88 -21.36
CA SER A 124 14.84 3.05 -21.06
C SER A 124 14.42 3.71 -19.74
N TYR A 125 13.10 3.79 -19.49
CA TYR A 125 12.58 4.25 -18.20
C TYR A 125 13.10 3.37 -17.05
N PHE A 126 12.94 2.05 -17.12
CA PHE A 126 13.36 1.15 -16.04
C PHE A 126 14.87 1.23 -15.77
N THR A 127 15.68 1.27 -16.81
CA THR A 127 17.14 1.41 -16.67
C THR A 127 17.48 2.71 -15.94
N LYS A 128 16.98 3.86 -16.43
CA LYS A 128 17.31 5.18 -15.87
C LYS A 128 16.77 5.36 -14.46
N THR A 129 15.55 4.89 -14.19
CA THR A 129 14.87 5.13 -12.91
C THR A 129 15.38 4.21 -11.82
N PHE A 130 15.63 2.92 -12.12
CA PHE A 130 15.93 1.93 -11.10
C PHE A 130 17.36 1.36 -11.15
N MET A 131 17.92 1.13 -12.34
CA MET A 131 19.24 0.51 -12.46
C MET A 131 20.37 1.53 -12.33
N ASP A 132 20.32 2.63 -13.10
CA ASP A 132 21.37 3.66 -13.11
C ASP A 132 21.45 4.41 -11.77
N THR A 133 20.34 4.48 -11.03
CA THR A 133 20.28 5.05 -9.67
C THR A 133 20.73 4.07 -8.59
N GLY A 134 20.99 2.81 -8.95
CA GLY A 134 21.34 1.73 -8.02
C GLY A 134 20.20 1.35 -7.07
N LEU A 135 18.94 1.69 -7.38
CA LEU A 135 17.78 1.29 -6.58
C LEU A 135 17.47 -0.21 -6.72
N ALA A 136 17.75 -0.79 -7.89
CA ALA A 136 17.65 -2.23 -8.12
C ALA A 136 18.78 -2.70 -9.04
N ALA A 137 19.41 -3.82 -8.72
CA ALA A 137 20.33 -4.50 -9.63
C ALA A 137 19.57 -5.50 -10.52
N ALA A 138 20.11 -5.79 -11.71
CA ALA A 138 19.46 -6.72 -12.64
C ALA A 138 19.10 -8.10 -12.03
N PRO A 139 19.93 -8.75 -11.17
CA PRO A 139 19.58 -10.01 -10.52
C PRO A 139 18.45 -9.93 -9.49
N ASP A 140 18.15 -8.73 -9.00
CA ASP A 140 17.12 -8.48 -8.00
C ASP A 140 15.74 -8.21 -8.63
N VAL A 141 15.73 -7.87 -9.92
CA VAL A 141 14.49 -7.62 -10.68
C VAL A 141 13.99 -8.92 -11.29
N VAL A 142 12.98 -9.51 -10.64
CA VAL A 142 12.35 -10.75 -11.07
C VAL A 142 11.19 -10.44 -12.02
N GLY A 143 11.12 -11.20 -13.12
CA GLY A 143 10.04 -11.05 -14.10
C GLY A 143 10.10 -9.79 -14.96
N GLY A 144 11.05 -8.88 -14.68
CA GLY A 144 11.08 -7.54 -15.27
C GLY A 144 10.11 -6.55 -14.59
N TYR A 145 9.49 -6.94 -13.48
CA TYR A 145 8.42 -6.14 -12.85
C TYR A 145 8.41 -6.19 -11.32
N HIS A 146 9.20 -7.04 -10.65
CA HIS A 146 9.17 -7.17 -9.20
C HIS A 146 10.58 -7.10 -8.58
N CYS A 147 10.74 -6.35 -7.49
CA CYS A 147 11.95 -6.25 -6.68
C CYS A 147 11.56 -6.11 -5.20
N MET A 148 12.25 -6.81 -4.30
CA MET A 148 11.97 -6.72 -2.86
C MET A 148 13.22 -6.51 -2.00
N THR A 149 14.28 -5.95 -2.58
CA THR A 149 15.48 -5.64 -1.78
C THR A 149 15.17 -4.54 -0.76
N PRO A 150 15.85 -4.53 0.41
CA PRO A 150 15.66 -3.50 1.44
C PRO A 150 15.75 -2.06 0.90
N ARG A 151 16.77 -1.78 0.09
CA ARG A 151 16.98 -0.45 -0.52
C ARG A 151 15.82 -0.05 -1.43
N TYR A 152 15.35 -0.98 -2.26
CA TYR A 152 14.23 -0.75 -3.15
C TYR A 152 12.95 -0.47 -2.36
N LEU A 153 12.60 -1.33 -1.40
CA LEU A 153 11.38 -1.19 -0.59
C LEU A 153 11.39 0.10 0.25
N SER A 154 12.52 0.47 0.85
CA SER A 154 12.65 1.75 1.56
C SER A 154 12.40 2.94 0.64
N ASN A 155 12.92 2.90 -0.59
CA ASN A 155 12.66 3.95 -1.58
C ASN A 155 11.18 4.00 -2.00
N GLN A 156 10.56 2.85 -2.24
CA GLN A 156 9.13 2.78 -2.60
C GLN A 156 8.26 3.34 -1.48
N LEU A 157 8.54 3.01 -0.23
CA LEU A 157 7.85 3.58 0.93
C LEU A 157 7.99 5.11 0.99
N ASP A 158 9.18 5.65 0.77
CA ASP A 158 9.41 7.10 0.74
C ASP A 158 8.65 7.79 -0.40
N CYS A 159 8.55 7.13 -1.57
CA CYS A 159 7.71 7.57 -2.67
C CYS A 159 6.22 7.57 -2.29
N SER A 160 5.72 6.48 -1.68
CA SER A 160 4.35 6.35 -1.21
C SER A 160 3.97 7.42 -0.20
N LEU A 161 4.83 7.67 0.81
CA LEU A 161 4.63 8.73 1.81
C LEU A 161 4.54 10.12 1.17
N ARG A 162 5.34 10.39 0.13
CA ARG A 162 5.25 11.64 -0.65
C ARG A 162 3.95 11.72 -1.44
N ASN A 163 3.60 10.67 -2.19
CA ASN A 163 2.39 10.63 -3.02
C ASN A 163 1.12 10.79 -2.18
N LEU A 164 1.01 10.03 -1.09
CA LEU A 164 -0.11 10.06 -0.14
C LEU A 164 -0.13 11.34 0.72
N ASN A 165 0.94 12.14 0.70
CA ASN A 165 1.15 13.27 1.60
C ASN A 165 1.05 12.88 3.08
N LEU A 166 1.70 11.79 3.48
CA LEU A 166 1.69 11.26 4.85
C LEU A 166 3.12 11.21 5.44
N ASP A 167 3.20 11.35 6.76
CA ASP A 167 4.41 11.03 7.52
C ASP A 167 4.48 9.55 7.91
N CYS A 168 3.32 8.89 8.01
CA CYS A 168 3.19 7.48 8.38
C CYS A 168 2.03 6.82 7.62
N VAL A 169 2.25 5.60 7.10
CA VAL A 169 1.19 4.71 6.60
C VAL A 169 0.79 3.71 7.69
N ASP A 170 -0.50 3.37 7.75
CA ASP A 170 -0.99 2.46 8.79
C ASP A 170 -0.59 1.02 8.49
N ILE A 171 -0.68 0.62 7.22
CA ILE A 171 -0.31 -0.73 6.79
C ILE A 171 0.54 -0.65 5.53
N TYR A 172 1.69 -1.31 5.52
CA TYR A 172 2.50 -1.48 4.33
C TYR A 172 2.63 -2.96 3.96
N TYR A 173 2.16 -3.33 2.78
CA TYR A 173 2.28 -4.70 2.30
C TYR A 173 3.46 -4.86 1.34
N LEU A 174 4.22 -5.95 1.51
CA LEU A 174 5.02 -6.51 0.43
C LEU A 174 4.06 -7.12 -0.60
N HIS A 175 4.09 -6.61 -1.82
CA HIS A 175 3.09 -6.85 -2.85
C HIS A 175 3.43 -8.08 -3.69
N ASN A 176 2.70 -9.16 -3.46
CA ASN A 176 2.77 -10.44 -4.15
C ASN A 176 4.20 -11.02 -4.25
N PRO A 177 4.90 -11.20 -3.12
CA PRO A 177 6.27 -11.72 -3.13
C PRO A 177 6.37 -13.08 -3.82
N GLU A 178 5.32 -13.91 -3.77
CA GLU A 178 5.25 -15.21 -4.44
C GLU A 178 5.50 -15.14 -5.95
N SER A 179 5.32 -13.96 -6.57
CA SER A 179 5.66 -13.72 -7.98
C SER A 179 7.13 -14.01 -8.28
N GLN A 180 8.02 -13.96 -7.28
CA GLN A 180 9.43 -14.31 -7.46
C GLN A 180 9.65 -15.82 -7.63
N LEU A 181 8.82 -16.67 -7.01
CA LEU A 181 9.00 -18.13 -7.01
C LEU A 181 8.91 -18.74 -8.40
N ALA A 182 8.32 -18.03 -9.37
CA ALA A 182 8.36 -18.46 -10.77
C ALA A 182 9.80 -18.59 -11.33
N LYS A 183 10.74 -17.76 -10.85
CA LYS A 183 12.10 -17.63 -11.40
C LYS A 183 13.23 -17.73 -10.36
N VAL A 184 12.90 -17.70 -9.07
CA VAL A 184 13.86 -17.75 -7.96
C VAL A 184 13.65 -19.06 -7.19
N ALA A 185 14.74 -19.73 -6.83
CA ALA A 185 14.70 -20.93 -5.99
C ALA A 185 14.11 -20.60 -4.60
N ARG A 186 13.46 -21.57 -3.95
CA ARG A 186 12.78 -21.36 -2.65
C ARG A 186 13.74 -20.80 -1.60
N GLU A 187 14.93 -21.36 -1.50
CA GLU A 187 15.92 -21.01 -0.48
C GLU A 187 16.37 -19.55 -0.62
N GLU A 188 16.62 -19.12 -1.85
CA GLU A 188 16.97 -17.72 -2.15
C GLU A 188 15.77 -16.79 -1.93
N PHE A 189 14.56 -17.24 -2.29
CA PHE A 189 13.34 -16.48 -2.04
C PHE A 189 13.13 -16.23 -0.54
N ASP A 190 13.30 -17.26 0.30
CA ASP A 190 13.12 -17.16 1.75
C ASP A 190 14.14 -16.18 2.37
N VAL A 191 15.39 -16.23 1.91
CA VAL A 191 16.43 -15.25 2.32
C VAL A 191 16.06 -13.82 1.90
N ARG A 192 15.54 -13.64 0.68
CA ARG A 192 15.10 -12.31 0.21
C ARG A 192 13.88 -11.81 0.99
N LEU A 193 12.95 -12.70 1.33
CA LEU A 193 11.74 -12.38 2.08
C LEU A 193 12.08 -11.94 3.51
N LEU A 194 12.98 -12.67 4.18
CA LEU A 194 13.51 -12.30 5.49
C LEU A 194 14.10 -10.88 5.48
N LYS A 195 14.98 -10.58 4.52
CA LYS A 195 15.56 -9.23 4.38
C LYS A 195 14.51 -8.16 4.10
N ALA A 196 13.48 -8.49 3.33
CA ALA A 196 12.37 -7.56 3.09
C ALA A 196 11.63 -7.26 4.39
N PHE A 197 11.38 -8.26 5.24
CA PHE A 197 10.72 -8.08 6.53
C PHE A 197 11.58 -7.29 7.52
N GLU A 198 12.88 -7.58 7.62
CA GLU A 198 13.81 -6.78 8.41
C GLU A 198 13.75 -5.29 7.99
N ALA A 199 13.66 -4.99 6.69
CA ALA A 199 13.52 -3.62 6.20
C ALA A 199 12.18 -2.97 6.61
N LEU A 200 11.08 -3.74 6.62
CA LEU A 200 9.76 -3.27 7.06
C LEU A 200 9.71 -3.08 8.58
N GLU A 201 10.39 -3.91 9.35
CA GLU A 201 10.57 -3.73 10.80
C GLU A 201 11.35 -2.46 11.11
N GLN A 202 12.40 -2.14 10.35
CA GLN A 202 13.09 -0.86 10.47
C GLN A 202 12.19 0.33 10.08
N ALA A 203 11.31 0.15 9.09
CA ALA A 203 10.32 1.17 8.74
C ALA A 203 9.30 1.40 9.86
N VAL A 204 8.94 0.35 10.62
CA VAL A 204 8.12 0.46 11.83
C VAL A 204 8.89 1.15 12.95
N ALA A 205 10.13 0.73 13.22
CA ALA A 205 10.97 1.31 14.26
C ALA A 205 11.24 2.81 14.04
N SER A 206 11.37 3.24 12.77
CA SER A 206 11.52 4.64 12.39
C SER A 206 10.20 5.44 12.31
N GLY A 207 9.05 4.79 12.55
CA GLY A 207 7.74 5.44 12.59
C GLY A 207 7.11 5.74 11.22
N LYS A 208 7.71 5.30 10.12
CA LYS A 208 7.17 5.46 8.76
C LYS A 208 5.97 4.55 8.47
N VAL A 209 5.88 3.43 9.18
CA VAL A 209 4.83 2.40 9.04
C VAL A 209 4.33 1.99 10.42
N ARG A 210 3.04 1.67 10.58
CA ARG A 210 2.51 1.10 11.85
C ARG A 210 2.49 -0.42 11.88
N MET A 211 2.03 -1.03 10.79
CA MET A 211 1.94 -2.47 10.62
C MET A 211 2.44 -2.85 9.23
N TYR A 212 3.00 -4.03 9.09
CA TYR A 212 3.39 -4.57 7.79
C TYR A 212 2.88 -5.99 7.61
N GLY A 213 2.92 -6.46 6.36
CA GLY A 213 2.58 -7.84 6.03
C GLY A 213 2.80 -8.11 4.55
N THR A 214 2.15 -9.13 4.01
CA THR A 214 2.12 -9.40 2.57
C THR A 214 0.70 -9.25 2.03
N ALA A 215 0.60 -8.73 0.82
CA ALA A 215 -0.58 -8.89 -0.02
C ALA A 215 -0.23 -9.98 -1.02
N THR A 216 -1.07 -11.00 -1.15
CA THR A 216 -0.82 -12.13 -2.05
C THR A 216 -2.03 -12.34 -2.95
N TRP A 217 -1.83 -12.88 -4.14
CA TRP A 217 -2.93 -13.36 -4.95
C TRP A 217 -3.32 -14.75 -4.49
N ASN A 218 -2.42 -15.72 -4.62
CA ASN A 218 -2.76 -17.12 -4.42
C ASN A 218 -2.02 -17.76 -3.26
N ALA A 219 -0.82 -17.27 -2.92
CA ALA A 219 0.14 -17.93 -2.04
C ALA A 219 -0.46 -18.69 -0.84
N TYR A 220 -1.03 -17.97 0.13
CA TYR A 220 -1.58 -18.57 1.36
C TYR A 220 -2.84 -19.42 1.15
N ARG A 221 -3.44 -19.35 -0.04
CA ARG A 221 -4.67 -20.06 -0.40
C ARG A 221 -4.41 -21.26 -1.30
N ASN A 222 -3.20 -21.39 -1.83
CA ASN A 222 -2.84 -22.49 -2.69
C ASN A 222 -2.58 -23.78 -1.88
N PRO A 223 -2.73 -24.94 -2.52
CA PRO A 223 -2.28 -26.21 -1.97
C PRO A 223 -0.78 -26.18 -1.62
N VAL A 224 -0.38 -26.93 -0.60
CA VAL A 224 1.01 -26.95 -0.07
C VAL A 224 2.07 -27.40 -1.08
N ASP A 225 1.67 -28.12 -2.13
CA ASP A 225 2.50 -28.61 -3.21
C ASP A 225 2.59 -27.63 -4.40
N ALA A 226 1.80 -26.55 -4.39
CA ALA A 226 1.88 -25.52 -5.41
C ALA A 226 3.21 -24.74 -5.31
N LYS A 227 3.81 -24.44 -6.46
CA LYS A 227 5.11 -23.76 -6.54
C LYS A 227 5.13 -22.39 -5.86
N ASP A 228 4.02 -21.67 -5.93
CA ASP A 228 3.82 -20.33 -5.37
C ASP A 228 3.15 -20.35 -3.98
N TYR A 229 2.97 -21.53 -3.37
CA TYR A 229 2.47 -21.65 -2.00
C TYR A 229 3.40 -20.94 -1.00
N LEU A 230 2.79 -20.28 -0.03
CA LEU A 230 3.46 -19.77 1.16
C LEU A 230 2.67 -20.21 2.40
N SER A 231 3.37 -20.55 3.48
CA SER A 231 2.75 -20.85 4.77
C SER A 231 2.83 -19.64 5.68
N LEU A 232 1.71 -19.21 6.27
CA LEU A 232 1.71 -18.15 7.30
C LEU A 232 2.58 -18.51 8.52
N ALA A 233 2.84 -19.80 8.77
CA ALA A 233 3.69 -20.24 9.88
C ALA A 233 5.19 -20.24 9.55
N GLN A 234 5.56 -20.06 8.28
CA GLN A 234 6.94 -20.10 7.79
C GLN A 234 7.41 -18.75 7.23
N VAL A 235 6.47 -17.84 6.99
CA VAL A 235 6.69 -16.45 6.55
C VAL A 235 6.85 -15.55 7.77
#